data_AF-W8K1H1-F1
#
_entry.id   AF-W8K1H1-F1
#
_cell.length_a   1.000
_cell.length_b   1.000
_cell.length_c   1.000
_cell.angle_alpha   90.00
_cell.angle_beta   90.00
_cell.angle_gamma   90.00
#
_symmetry.space_group_name_H-M   'P 1'
#
loop_
_entity.id
_entity.type
_entity.pdbx_description
1 polymer ?
#
loop_
_entity_poly.entity_id
_entity_poly.type
_entity_poly.pdbx_seq_one_letter_code
_entity_poly.pdbx_strand_id
1 'polypeptide(L)'
;MAPSYFLALPLQEAVFLRFMSSAPRWSLFINNPLYLFLISYQRNRYLAKELHKFPYTIQEWEKHIRHVTSLLQHTFLCDDVSSLTFLACENFQYISLPS
;
A
#
# COMPACT_ATOMS: atom_id res chain seq x y z
N MET A 1 -19.95 -9.72 3.01
CA MET A 1 -19.09 -9.25 1.90
C MET A 1 -17.81 -10.05 1.96
N ALA A 2 -17.23 -10.42 0.82
CA ALA A 2 -15.90 -11.03 0.82
C ALA A 2 -14.85 -9.96 1.17
N PRO A 3 -13.81 -10.30 1.95
CA PRO A 3 -12.75 -9.34 2.26
C PRO A 3 -11.92 -9.01 1.01
N SER A 4 -11.44 -7.77 0.94
CA SER A 4 -10.38 -7.39 0.01
C SER A 4 -9.02 -7.73 0.62
N TYR A 5 -8.13 -8.29 -0.20
CA TYR A 5 -6.81 -8.71 0.26
C TYR A 5 -5.74 -7.71 -0.17
N PHE A 6 -4.79 -7.43 0.71
CA PHE A 6 -3.72 -6.48 0.45
C PHE A 6 -2.36 -6.99 0.89
N LEU A 7 -1.33 -6.57 0.19
CA LEU A 7 0.03 -6.52 0.71
C LEU A 7 0.32 -5.07 1.09
N ALA A 8 0.48 -4.81 2.39
CA ALA A 8 0.38 -3.46 2.94
C ALA A 8 1.53 -3.14 3.89
N LEU A 9 2.11 -1.96 3.73
CA LEU A 9 3.09 -1.41 4.66
C LEU A 9 2.39 -0.41 5.60
N PRO A 10 2.41 -0.62 6.92
CA PRO A 10 1.91 0.36 7.88
C PRO A 10 2.76 1.63 7.78
N LEU A 11 2.10 2.79 7.71
CA LEU A 11 2.76 4.07 7.59
C LEU A 11 2.96 4.70 8.95
N GLN A 12 4.19 5.10 9.22
CA GLN A 12 4.51 6.03 10.29
C GLN A 12 3.97 7.42 9.93
N GLU A 13 3.64 8.21 10.96
CA GLU A 13 3.09 9.56 10.80
C GLU A 13 4.00 10.45 9.92
N ALA A 14 5.31 10.38 10.10
CA ALA A 14 6.27 11.16 9.32
C ALA A 14 6.20 10.85 7.81
N VAL A 15 6.07 9.57 7.44
CA VAL A 15 5.96 9.14 6.04
C VAL A 15 4.62 9.58 5.44
N PHE A 16 3.54 9.44 6.23
CA PHE A 16 2.22 9.91 5.82
C PHE A 16 2.21 11.43 5.57
N LEU A 17 2.77 12.22 6.50
CA LEU A 17 2.88 13.67 6.37
C LEU A 17 3.69 14.07 5.14
N ARG A 18 4.77 13.36 4.82
CA ARG A 18 5.56 13.57 3.59
C ARG A 18 4.73 13.40 2.32
N PHE A 19 3.82 12.43 2.29
CA PHE A 19 2.91 12.25 1.15
C PHE A 19 1.91 13.41 1.05
N MET A 20 1.35 13.84 2.18
CA MET A 20 0.38 14.94 2.25
C MET A 20 1.01 16.30 1.90
N SER A 21 2.22 16.59 2.40
CA SER A 21 2.91 17.87 2.20
C SER A 21 3.45 18.05 0.79
N SER A 22 3.62 16.97 0.04
CA SER A 22 4.10 16.97 -1.34
C SER A 22 3.12 16.27 -2.26
N ALA A 23 1.82 16.43 -1.99
CA ALA A 23 0.75 15.72 -2.68
C ALA A 23 0.81 15.82 -4.21
N PRO A 24 1.13 16.97 -4.85
CA PRO A 24 1.22 17.04 -6.31
C PRO A 24 2.27 16.10 -6.92
N ARG A 25 3.34 15.81 -6.19
CA ARG A 25 4.37 14.83 -6.63
C ARG A 25 3.85 13.40 -6.53
N TRP A 26 3.12 13.11 -5.47
CA TRP A 26 2.71 11.74 -5.13
C TRP A 26 1.38 11.32 -5.74
N SER A 27 0.54 12.27 -6.16
CA SER A 27 -0.78 12.02 -6.76
C SER A 27 -0.72 11.23 -8.06
N LEU A 28 0.41 11.26 -8.77
CA LEU A 28 0.64 10.44 -9.98
C LEU A 28 0.81 8.94 -9.66
N PHE A 29 1.22 8.61 -8.42
CA PHE A 29 1.58 7.26 -8.01
C PHE A 29 0.62 6.68 -6.98
N ILE A 30 0.19 7.47 -5.99
CA ILE A 30 -0.72 7.05 -4.94
C ILE A 30 -2.13 6.88 -5.50
N ASN A 31 -2.80 5.81 -5.09
CA ASN A 31 -4.14 5.42 -5.55
C ASN A 31 -4.25 5.13 -7.05
N ASN A 32 -3.14 4.70 -7.64
CA ASN A 32 -3.09 4.23 -9.00
C ASN A 32 -3.03 2.69 -9.03
N PRO A 33 -3.88 2.00 -9.81
CA PRO A 33 -3.88 0.54 -9.92
C PRO A 33 -2.52 -0.09 -10.26
N LEU A 34 -1.68 0.63 -11.01
CA LEU A 34 -0.33 0.16 -11.37
C LEU A 34 0.63 0.19 -10.18
N TYR A 35 0.38 1.06 -9.19
CA TYR A 35 1.24 1.31 -8.04
C TYR A 35 0.57 0.83 -6.74
N LEU A 36 0.49 1.70 -5.73
CA LEU A 36 0.00 1.41 -4.39
C LEU A 36 -1.10 2.41 -4.00
N PHE A 37 -2.02 1.94 -3.17
CA PHE A 37 -3.14 2.70 -2.62
C PHE A 37 -2.83 3.14 -1.19
N LEU A 38 -3.22 4.36 -0.86
CA LEU A 38 -3.20 4.84 0.52
C LEU A 38 -4.54 4.48 1.15
N ILE A 39 -4.53 3.60 2.15
CA ILE A 39 -5.76 3.11 2.79
C ILE A 39 -5.73 3.34 4.30
N SER A 40 -6.91 3.50 4.89
CA SER A 40 -7.17 3.43 6.31
C SER A 40 -7.88 2.12 6.64
N TYR A 41 -7.35 1.35 7.58
CA TYR A 41 -7.97 0.13 8.08
C TYR A 41 -7.71 0.01 9.58
N GLN A 42 -8.78 -0.21 10.36
CA GLN A 42 -8.73 -0.31 11.83
C GLN A 42 -7.95 0.86 12.50
N ARG A 43 -8.17 2.09 12.03
CA ARG A 43 -7.50 3.33 12.50
C ARG A 43 -6.00 3.42 12.18
N ASN A 44 -5.45 2.47 11.43
CA ASN A 44 -4.08 2.51 10.94
C ASN A 44 -4.05 2.88 9.47
N ARG A 45 -2.98 3.57 9.04
CA ARG A 45 -2.78 4.00 7.66
C ARG A 45 -1.76 3.10 7.00
N TYR A 46 -2.03 2.73 5.76
CA TYR A 46 -1.18 1.82 5.01
C TYR A 46 -0.94 2.32 3.60
N LEU A 47 0.22 1.98 3.06
CA LEU A 47 0.47 1.97 1.64
C LEU A 47 0.36 0.52 1.15
N ALA A 48 -0.62 0.25 0.30
CA ALA A 48 -1.10 -1.11 0.06
C ALA A 48 -1.23 -1.44 -1.42
N LYS A 49 -0.86 -2.66 -1.80
CA LYS A 49 -1.19 -3.26 -3.09
C LYS A 49 -2.40 -4.15 -2.92
N GLU A 50 -3.48 -3.86 -3.64
CA GLU A 50 -4.62 -4.77 -3.71
C GLU A 50 -4.24 -6.05 -4.44
N LEU A 51 -4.69 -7.18 -3.91
CA LEU A 51 -4.50 -8.52 -4.45
C LEU A 51 -5.84 -8.98 -5.05
N HIS A 52 -5.94 -8.92 -6.37
CA HIS A 52 -7.19 -9.22 -7.10
C HIS A 52 -7.60 -10.70 -7.05
N LYS A 53 -6.72 -11.59 -6.58
CA LYS A 53 -6.97 -13.01 -6.40
C LYS A 53 -6.37 -13.44 -5.06
N PHE A 54 -7.03 -14.36 -4.37
CA PHE A 54 -6.43 -15.10 -3.26
C PHE A 54 -7.16 -16.45 -3.12
N PRO A 55 -6.47 -17.57 -2.81
CA PRO A 55 -5.04 -17.70 -2.58
C PRO A 55 -4.19 -17.65 -3.86
N TYR A 56 -2.90 -17.30 -3.69
CA TYR A 56 -1.86 -17.43 -4.71
C TYR A 56 -1.03 -18.69 -4.49
N THR A 57 -0.38 -19.15 -5.56
CA THR A 57 0.74 -20.09 -5.41
C THR A 57 1.92 -19.39 -4.73
N ILE A 58 2.84 -20.17 -4.15
CA ILE A 58 4.05 -19.64 -3.49
C ILE A 58 4.87 -18.78 -4.48
N GLN A 59 5.02 -19.24 -5.72
CA GLN A 59 5.78 -18.51 -6.75
C GLN A 59 5.15 -17.17 -7.13
N GLU A 60 3.81 -17.12 -7.26
CA GLU A 60 3.09 -15.87 -7.51
C GLU A 60 3.23 -14.93 -6.30
N TRP A 61 3.09 -15.47 -5.08
CA TRP A 61 3.21 -14.72 -3.84
C TRP A 61 4.58 -14.05 -3.69
N GLU A 62 5.67 -14.78 -3.93
CA GLU A 62 7.03 -14.23 -3.91
C GLU A 62 7.25 -13.14 -4.98
N LYS A 63 6.61 -13.27 -6.15
CA LYS A 63 6.65 -12.22 -7.18
C LYS A 63 5.92 -10.97 -6.71
N HIS A 64 4.74 -11.12 -6.08
CA HIS A 64 4.01 -9.99 -5.51
C HIS A 64 4.81 -9.30 -4.40
N ILE A 65 5.42 -10.05 -3.47
CA ILE A 65 6.27 -9.49 -2.42
C ILE A 65 7.43 -8.69 -3.01
N ARG A 66 8.19 -9.27 -3.97
CA ARG A 66 9.31 -8.57 -4.59
C ARG A 66 8.88 -7.31 -5.32
N HIS A 67 7.77 -7.36 -6.06
CA HIS A 67 7.25 -6.21 -6.78
C HIS A 67 6.85 -5.08 -5.82
N VAL A 68 6.07 -5.39 -4.78
CA VAL A 68 5.63 -4.38 -3.80
C VAL A 68 6.80 -3.83 -3.01
N THR A 69 7.75 -4.67 -2.62
CA THR A 69 9.00 -4.24 -1.96
C THR A 69 9.76 -3.25 -2.83
N SER A 70 9.92 -3.55 -4.13
CA SER A 70 10.58 -2.66 -5.09
C SER A 70 9.88 -1.31 -5.23
N LEU A 71 8.53 -1.31 -5.32
CA LEU A 71 7.75 -0.07 -5.36
C LEU A 71 7.96 0.76 -4.08
N LEU A 72 7.88 0.12 -2.90
CA LEU A 72 8.04 0.80 -1.62
C LEU A 72 9.41 1.46 -1.50
N GLN A 73 10.48 0.75 -1.85
CA GLN A 73 11.85 1.25 -1.71
C GLN A 73 12.22 2.28 -2.78
N HIS A 74 11.91 2.01 -4.05
CA HIS A 74 12.42 2.82 -5.17
C HIS A 74 11.45 3.88 -5.67
N THR A 75 10.14 3.64 -5.59
CA THR A 75 9.13 4.62 -6.00
C THR A 75 8.71 5.49 -4.82
N PHE A 76 8.35 4.86 -3.71
CA PHE A 76 7.80 5.56 -2.54
C PHE A 76 8.84 5.94 -1.49
N LEU A 77 10.11 5.55 -1.68
CA LEU A 77 11.23 5.92 -0.81
C LEU A 77 10.93 5.59 0.67
N CYS A 78 10.45 4.38 0.91
CA CYS A 78 10.30 3.79 2.24
C CYS A 78 11.54 2.95 2.53
N ASP A 79 12.36 3.41 3.48
CA ASP A 79 13.66 2.76 3.78
C ASP A 79 13.48 1.41 4.47
N ASP A 80 12.52 1.31 5.40
CA ASP A 80 12.18 0.08 6.09
C ASP A 80 10.85 -0.49 5.58
N VAL A 81 10.92 -1.71 5.07
CA VAL A 81 9.78 -2.49 4.56
C VAL A 81 9.62 -3.81 5.31
N SER A 82 10.34 -4.01 6.42
CA SER A 82 10.30 -5.24 7.22
C SER A 82 8.91 -5.53 7.80
N SER A 83 8.11 -4.49 8.03
CA SER A 83 6.74 -4.58 8.52
C SER A 83 5.69 -4.77 7.41
N LEU A 84 6.11 -5.12 6.19
CA LEU A 84 5.19 -5.44 5.10
C LEU A 84 4.34 -6.65 5.49
N THR A 85 3.03 -6.47 5.53
CA THR A 85 2.09 -7.48 6.02
C THR A 85 1.00 -7.78 5.01
N PHE A 86 0.48 -9.00 5.05
CA PHE A 86 -0.75 -9.34 4.39
C PHE A 86 -1.94 -8.88 5.24
N LEU A 87 -2.95 -8.28 4.61
CA LEU A 87 -4.20 -7.86 5.25
C LEU A 87 -5.40 -8.45 4.52
N ALA A 88 -6.42 -8.85 5.29
CA ALA A 88 -7.76 -9.16 4.80
C ALA A 88 -8.73 -8.13 5.38
N CYS A 89 -9.19 -7.20 4.53
CA CYS A 89 -9.94 -6.02 4.93
C CYS A 89 -11.40 -6.11 4.49
N GLU A 90 -12.34 -6.01 5.43
CA GLU A 90 -13.77 -5.95 5.11
C GLU A 90 -14.31 -4.52 4.96
N ASN A 91 -13.76 -3.55 5.71
CA ASN A 91 -14.23 -2.17 5.76
C ASN A 91 -13.05 -1.19 5.83
N PHE A 92 -12.34 -1.05 4.72
CA PHE A 92 -11.24 -0.08 4.59
C PHE A 92 -11.70 1.16 3.82
N GLN A 93 -10.93 2.24 3.92
CA GLN A 93 -11.20 3.49 3.21
C GLN A 93 -9.98 3.92 2.42
N TYR A 94 -10.16 4.33 1.17
CA TYR A 94 -9.10 5.01 0.43
C TYR A 94 -8.91 6.42 0.96
N ILE A 95 -7.65 6.83 1.12
CA ILE A 95 -7.27 8.18 1.55
C ILE A 95 -6.84 8.94 0.29
N SER A 96 -7.57 10.00 -0.04
CA SER A 96 -7.19 10.91 -1.11
C SER A 96 -6.09 11.87 -0.66
N LEU A 97 -5.18 12.20 -1.56
CA LEU A 97 -4.25 13.30 -1.36
C LEU A 97 -4.93 14.63 -1.71
N PRO A 98 -4.56 15.74 -1.03
CA PRO A 98 -5.05 17.07 -1.39
C PRO A 98 -4.52 17.48 -2.78
N SER A 99 -5.38 18.09 -3.58
CA SER A 99 -5.06 18.64 -4.90
C SER A 99 -4.16 19.86 -4.83
#